data_AF-A0A932KR25-F1
#
_entry.id   AF-A0A932KR25-F1
#
_cell.length_a   1.000
_cell.length_b   1.000
_cell.length_c   1.000
_cell.angle_alpha   90.00
_cell.angle_beta   90.00
_cell.angle_gamma   90.00
#
_symmetry.space_group_name_H-M   'P 1'
#
loop_
_entity.id
_entity.type
_entity.pdbx_description
1 polymer ?
#
loop_
_entity_poly.entity_id
_entity_poly.type
_entity_poly.pdbx_seq_one_letter_code
_entity_poly.pdbx_strand_id
1 'polypeptide(L)'
;MTIVPGLSLTDECRSFLGPGTVYGGGAADGQADVWTTFQLDSHDQEKYVVAAGDLAPGPLGRLVRRIVEIENYYHLILLPLDEYRIHVRELRNIEQRVAGHSEGIAKMLAPERVTHEEQRAWIETLTEELAALVRLTEKMRHRLSAASAYNAIFRDRVSRLREKSGEACQAIGAFLHFRVDPSIRSYENFVERADVLAGQLNSLAGMLRTRIDLAVEEQNLALLQSMEMRARLQFLLQRTVESLSVIVIAYYLTGLAGYVFTGMEDFGWISHSKTWTAGFVPVGLLIGIVTTRRVHRMLEREGKKAEEPEG
;
A
#
# COMPACT_ATOMS: atom_id res chain seq x y z
N MET A 1 -1.07 -31.61 42.45
CA MET A 1 0.05 -30.99 43.19
C MET A 1 0.07 -31.53 44.61
N THR A 2 1.23 -31.91 45.14
CA THR A 2 1.39 -32.49 46.49
C THR A 2 2.42 -31.70 47.29
N ILE A 3 2.15 -31.45 48.57
CA ILE A 3 3.05 -30.70 49.48
C ILE A 3 3.64 -31.66 50.50
N VAL A 4 4.97 -31.64 50.66
CA VAL A 4 5.74 -32.54 51.54
C VAL A 4 6.54 -31.72 52.55
N PRO A 5 6.66 -32.15 53.82
CA PRO A 5 7.30 -31.34 54.87
C PRO A 5 8.84 -31.29 54.81
N GLY A 6 9.53 -32.18 54.10
CA GLY A 6 11.00 -32.23 54.05
C GLY A 6 11.62 -31.56 52.82
N LEU A 7 12.87 -31.08 52.93
CA LEU A 7 13.69 -30.51 51.84
C LEU A 7 14.59 -31.59 51.22
N SER A 8 13.99 -32.56 50.53
CA SER A 8 14.75 -33.52 49.71
C SER A 8 13.85 -34.26 48.74
N LEU A 9 14.42 -34.63 47.58
CA LEU A 9 13.74 -35.45 46.59
C LEU A 9 13.79 -36.92 47.01
N THR A 10 12.82 -37.37 47.80
CA THR A 10 12.68 -38.77 48.24
C THR A 10 12.18 -39.69 47.12
N ASP A 11 12.37 -40.99 47.27
CA ASP A 11 11.88 -42.00 46.31
C ASP A 11 10.35 -41.98 46.17
N GLU A 12 9.63 -41.63 47.25
CA GLU A 12 8.18 -41.40 47.21
C GLU A 12 7.80 -40.22 46.31
N CYS A 13 8.57 -39.13 46.35
CA CYS A 13 8.36 -37.97 45.47
C CYS A 13 8.59 -38.35 44.00
N ARG A 14 9.61 -39.16 43.72
CA ARG A 14 9.87 -39.69 42.36
C ARG A 14 8.76 -40.61 41.89
N SER A 15 8.26 -41.49 42.76
CA SER A 15 7.14 -42.38 42.45
C SER A 15 5.86 -41.60 42.12
N PHE A 16 5.57 -40.52 42.86
CA PHE A 16 4.41 -39.66 42.60
C PHE A 16 4.51 -38.91 41.26
N LEU A 17 5.69 -38.36 40.95
CA LEU A 17 5.96 -37.63 39.70
C LEU A 17 5.93 -38.53 38.46
N GLY A 18 6.16 -39.83 38.64
CA GLY A 18 6.18 -40.81 37.56
C GLY A 18 7.52 -40.90 36.84
N PRO A 19 7.60 -41.72 35.77
CA PRO A 19 8.84 -41.92 35.04
C PRO A 19 9.23 -40.64 34.28
N GLY A 20 10.53 -40.30 34.25
CA GLY A 20 11.00 -39.18 33.43
C GLY A 20 12.18 -38.43 34.04
N THR A 21 12.63 -37.40 33.32
CA THR A 21 13.61 -36.45 33.84
C THR A 21 12.92 -35.51 34.80
N VAL A 22 13.46 -35.36 36.01
CA VAL A 22 12.94 -34.45 37.03
C VAL A 22 13.60 -33.09 36.85
N TYR A 23 12.77 -32.06 36.74
CA TYR A 23 13.15 -30.66 36.69
C TYR A 23 12.74 -29.99 37.99
N GLY A 24 13.57 -29.12 38.53
CA GLY A 24 13.33 -28.52 39.82
C GLY A 24 14.59 -28.18 40.60
N GLY A 25 14.37 -27.69 41.82
CA GLY A 25 15.42 -27.27 42.73
C GLY A 25 14.87 -26.32 43.78
N GLY A 26 15.79 -25.58 44.42
CA GLY A 26 15.46 -24.63 45.46
C GLY A 26 14.67 -23.45 44.91
N ALA A 27 13.52 -23.17 45.51
CA ALA A 27 12.69 -22.01 45.27
C ALA A 27 12.62 -21.14 46.54
N ALA A 28 12.08 -19.92 46.41
CA ALA A 28 11.94 -18.98 47.53
C ALA A 28 13.26 -18.77 48.29
N ASP A 29 14.35 -18.53 47.55
CA ASP A 29 15.72 -18.36 48.08
C ASP A 29 16.34 -19.61 48.75
N GLY A 30 15.79 -20.80 48.48
CA GLY A 30 16.24 -22.08 49.03
C GLY A 30 15.50 -22.51 50.30
N GLN A 31 14.38 -21.87 50.62
CA GLN A 31 13.55 -22.22 51.77
C GLN A 31 12.51 -23.31 51.46
N ALA A 32 12.25 -23.55 50.17
CA ALA A 32 11.39 -24.62 49.67
C ALA A 32 12.04 -25.24 48.44
N ASP A 33 11.71 -26.49 48.12
CA ASP A 33 12.10 -27.10 46.86
C ASP A 33 10.85 -27.42 46.02
N VAL A 34 10.97 -27.31 44.70
CA VAL A 34 9.88 -27.59 43.76
C VAL A 34 10.40 -28.52 42.69
N TRP A 35 9.66 -29.60 42.41
CA TRP A 35 9.99 -30.56 41.36
C TRP A 35 8.78 -30.93 40.50
N THR A 36 9.04 -31.18 39.22
CA THR A 36 8.07 -31.66 38.23
C THR A 36 8.77 -32.44 37.12
N THR A 37 8.03 -33.25 36.38
CA THR A 37 8.49 -33.97 35.19
C THR A 37 7.99 -33.35 33.88
N PHE A 38 7.06 -32.38 33.94
CA PHE A 38 6.31 -31.84 32.78
C PHE A 38 5.67 -32.92 31.90
N GLN A 39 5.42 -34.10 32.49
CA GLN A 39 4.66 -35.16 31.85
C GLN A 39 3.21 -35.07 32.28
N LEU A 40 2.34 -35.20 31.31
CA LEU A 40 0.91 -35.33 31.52
C LEU A 40 0.62 -36.73 32.07
N ASP A 41 -0.21 -36.79 33.09
CA ASP A 41 -0.75 -38.06 33.58
C ASP A 41 -1.95 -38.53 32.75
N SER A 42 -2.61 -39.60 33.19
CA SER A 42 -3.79 -40.16 32.51
C SER A 42 -5.00 -39.22 32.46
N HIS A 43 -4.95 -38.07 33.14
CA HIS A 43 -6.00 -37.05 33.17
C HIS A 43 -5.56 -35.74 32.50
N ASP A 44 -4.49 -35.77 31.68
CA ASP A 44 -3.89 -34.59 31.06
C ASP A 44 -3.45 -33.50 32.07
N GLN A 45 -3.00 -33.93 33.26
CA GLN A 45 -2.50 -33.02 34.29
C GLN A 45 -1.01 -33.18 34.52
N GLU A 46 -0.32 -32.05 34.67
CA GLU A 46 1.05 -32.05 35.14
C GLU A 46 1.11 -32.18 36.66
N LYS A 47 2.11 -32.94 37.13
CA LYS A 47 2.35 -33.14 38.56
C LYS A 47 3.49 -32.27 39.06
N TYR A 48 3.24 -31.62 40.19
CA TYR A 48 4.20 -30.81 40.92
C TYR A 48 4.28 -31.30 42.36
N VAL A 49 5.51 -31.43 42.85
CA VAL A 49 5.81 -31.70 44.26
C VAL A 49 6.46 -30.45 44.84
N VAL A 50 5.94 -29.96 45.97
CA VAL A 50 6.52 -28.83 46.71
C VAL A 50 6.93 -29.29 48.09
N ALA A 51 8.22 -29.27 48.34
CA ALA A 51 8.83 -29.51 49.63
C ALA A 51 8.88 -28.19 50.40
N ALA A 52 8.00 -28.03 51.38
CA ALA A 52 7.78 -26.74 52.04
C ALA A 52 8.76 -26.45 53.19
N GLY A 53 9.55 -27.42 53.66
CA GLY A 53 10.45 -27.21 54.81
C GLY A 53 9.76 -26.50 55.97
N ASP A 54 10.36 -25.41 56.44
CA ASP A 54 9.82 -24.54 57.51
C ASP A 54 9.03 -23.31 56.98
N LEU A 55 8.57 -23.30 55.72
CA LEU A 55 7.81 -22.16 55.18
C LEU A 55 6.51 -21.94 55.94
N ALA A 56 6.27 -20.68 56.34
CA ALA A 56 4.97 -20.29 56.85
C ALA A 56 3.85 -20.44 55.78
N PRO A 57 2.58 -20.63 56.18
CA PRO A 57 1.46 -20.86 55.25
C PRO A 57 1.27 -19.75 54.20
N GLY A 58 1.51 -18.49 54.56
CA GLY A 58 1.39 -17.35 53.66
C GLY A 58 2.39 -17.37 52.49
N PRO A 59 3.71 -17.43 52.76
CA PRO A 59 4.74 -17.68 51.76
C PRO A 59 4.49 -18.93 50.90
N LEU A 60 4.06 -20.04 51.51
CA LEU A 60 3.77 -21.28 50.80
C LEU A 60 2.62 -21.10 49.80
N GLY A 61 1.53 -20.45 50.22
CA GLY A 61 0.42 -20.14 49.31
C GLY A 61 0.83 -19.26 48.13
N ARG A 62 1.74 -18.30 48.34
CA ARG A 62 2.29 -17.48 47.25
C ARG A 62 3.18 -18.28 46.29
N LEU A 63 3.96 -19.23 46.81
CA LEU A 63 4.78 -20.13 46.00
C LEU A 63 3.90 -21.02 45.12
N VAL A 64 2.90 -21.68 45.71
CA VAL A 64 1.93 -22.51 45.00
C VAL A 64 1.20 -21.73 43.92
N ARG A 65 0.67 -20.55 44.27
CA ARG A 65 0.00 -19.68 43.29
C ARG A 65 0.92 -19.28 42.14
N ARG A 66 2.20 -19.00 42.42
CA ARG A 66 3.18 -18.64 41.39
C ARG A 66 3.44 -19.81 40.43
N ILE A 67 3.54 -21.03 40.93
CA ILE A 67 3.68 -22.23 40.10
C ILE A 67 2.46 -22.37 39.17
N VAL A 68 1.25 -22.24 39.71
CA VAL A 68 0.01 -22.29 38.90
C VAL A 68 -0.04 -21.16 37.86
N GLU A 69 0.38 -19.95 38.22
CA GLU A 69 0.46 -18.83 37.27
C GLU A 69 1.49 -19.10 36.16
N ILE A 70 2.67 -19.62 36.49
CA ILE A 70 3.70 -20.02 35.51
C ILE A 70 3.13 -21.07 34.54
N GLU A 71 2.47 -22.09 35.08
CA GLU A 71 1.87 -23.18 34.31
C GLU A 71 0.80 -22.67 33.34
N ASN A 72 -0.13 -21.85 33.85
CA ASN A 72 -1.16 -21.23 33.03
C ASN A 72 -0.58 -20.37 31.91
N TYR A 73 0.39 -19.51 32.23
CA TYR A 73 0.92 -18.59 31.22
C TYR A 73 1.75 -19.30 30.16
N TYR A 74 2.55 -20.32 30.48
CA TYR A 74 3.30 -21.00 29.42
C TYR A 74 2.37 -21.75 28.45
N HIS A 75 1.28 -22.33 28.94
CA HIS A 75 0.27 -22.94 28.07
C HIS A 75 -0.42 -21.89 27.19
N LEU A 76 -0.80 -20.73 27.75
CA LEU A 76 -1.40 -19.64 26.98
C LEU A 76 -0.45 -19.08 25.91
N ILE A 77 0.85 -19.05 26.18
CA ILE A 77 1.87 -18.66 25.19
C ILE A 77 1.94 -19.68 24.05
N LEU A 78 1.81 -20.98 24.34
CA LEU A 78 1.89 -22.04 23.34
C LEU A 78 0.56 -22.32 22.63
N LEU A 79 -0.56 -21.79 23.12
CA LEU A 79 -1.89 -21.96 22.55
C LEU A 79 -2.01 -21.64 21.04
N PRO A 80 -1.39 -20.58 20.48
CA PRO A 80 -1.50 -20.29 19.05
C PRO A 80 -0.56 -21.12 18.16
N LEU A 81 0.22 -22.07 18.70
CA LEU A 81 1.32 -22.72 17.98
C LEU A 81 0.87 -23.47 16.72
N ASP A 82 -0.23 -24.22 16.80
CA ASP A 82 -0.70 -25.04 15.67
C ASP A 82 -1.27 -24.18 14.54
N GLU A 83 -2.03 -23.14 14.88
CA GLU A 83 -2.51 -22.16 13.90
C GLU A 83 -1.36 -21.36 13.28
N TYR A 84 -0.36 -20.97 14.10
CA TYR A 84 0.86 -20.34 13.61
C TYR A 84 1.56 -21.19 12.55
N ARG A 85 1.71 -22.50 12.77
CA ARG A 85 2.35 -23.43 11.81
C ARG A 85 1.61 -23.52 10.47
N ILE A 86 0.30 -23.28 10.46
CA ILE A 86 -0.50 -23.21 9.24
C ILE A 86 -0.23 -21.86 8.56
N HIS A 87 -0.44 -20.76 9.29
CA HIS A 87 -0.42 -19.41 8.73
C HIS A 87 0.98 -18.90 8.36
N VAL A 88 2.05 -19.38 8.99
CA VAL A 88 3.43 -19.02 8.60
C VAL A 88 3.76 -19.50 7.17
N ARG A 89 3.18 -20.63 6.74
CA ARG A 89 3.33 -21.12 5.36
C ARG A 89 2.56 -20.25 4.38
N GLU A 90 1.37 -19.80 4.76
CA GLU A 90 0.56 -18.88 3.98
C GLU A 90 1.27 -17.53 3.80
N LEU A 91 1.86 -16.98 4.87
CA LEU A 91 2.68 -15.76 4.82
C LEU A 91 3.84 -15.92 3.84
N ARG A 92 4.59 -17.03 3.93
CA ARG A 92 5.69 -17.31 3.01
C ARG A 92 5.24 -17.38 1.55
N ASN A 93 4.06 -17.93 1.28
CA ASN A 93 3.53 -17.99 -0.08
C ASN A 93 3.19 -16.59 -0.62
N ILE A 94 2.63 -15.69 0.21
CA ILE A 94 2.41 -14.28 -0.17
C ILE A 94 3.76 -13.61 -0.46
N GLU A 95 4.74 -13.75 0.44
CA GLU A 95 6.09 -13.19 0.24
C GLU A 95 6.71 -13.64 -1.10
N GLN A 96 6.60 -14.92 -1.45
CA GLN A 96 7.12 -15.46 -2.70
C GLN A 96 6.41 -14.88 -3.93
N ARG A 97 5.09 -14.73 -3.89
CA ARG A 97 4.33 -14.10 -5.00
C ARG A 97 4.72 -12.63 -5.15
N VAL A 98 4.78 -11.88 -4.06
CA VAL A 98 5.21 -10.47 -4.08
C VAL A 98 6.64 -10.31 -4.57
N ALA A 99 7.57 -11.18 -4.16
CA ALA A 99 8.94 -11.18 -4.65
C ALA A 99 9.01 -11.46 -6.16
N GLY A 100 8.23 -12.43 -6.67
CA GLY A 100 8.13 -12.71 -8.11
C GLY A 100 7.55 -11.54 -8.90
N HIS A 101 6.55 -10.86 -8.34
CA HIS A 101 5.93 -9.68 -8.97
C HIS A 101 6.84 -8.45 -8.93
N SER A 102 7.69 -8.31 -7.90
CA SER A 102 8.61 -7.18 -7.77
C SER A 102 9.61 -7.11 -8.94
N GLU A 103 10.05 -8.25 -9.48
CA GLU A 103 10.90 -8.30 -10.68
C GLU A 103 10.14 -7.79 -11.92
N GLY A 104 8.85 -8.15 -12.05
CA GLY A 104 7.96 -7.66 -13.11
C GLY A 104 7.72 -6.16 -13.01
N ILE A 105 7.50 -5.64 -11.80
CA ILE A 105 7.30 -4.21 -11.55
C ILE A 105 8.60 -3.42 -11.83
N ALA A 106 9.77 -3.96 -11.49
CA ALA A 106 11.05 -3.34 -11.83
C ALA A 106 11.26 -3.25 -13.34
N LYS A 107 10.89 -4.29 -14.10
CA LYS A 107 10.88 -4.27 -15.58
C LYS A 107 9.87 -3.27 -16.11
N MET A 108 8.70 -3.15 -15.48
CA MET A 108 7.73 -2.13 -15.85
C MET A 108 8.29 -0.72 -15.63
N LEU A 109 8.94 -0.42 -14.50
CA LEU A 109 9.56 0.89 -14.26
C LEU A 109 10.64 1.25 -15.30
N ALA A 110 11.09 0.30 -16.13
CA ALA A 110 11.91 0.57 -17.30
C ALA A 110 11.11 1.31 -18.40
N PRO A 111 11.77 2.06 -19.28
CA PRO A 111 11.12 2.96 -20.25
C PRO A 111 10.30 2.27 -21.37
N GLU A 112 10.16 0.94 -21.34
CA GLU A 112 9.34 0.22 -22.32
C GLU A 112 7.83 0.44 -22.08
N ARG A 113 7.10 0.58 -23.19
CA ARG A 113 5.65 0.85 -23.21
C ARG A 113 4.89 -0.37 -22.74
N VAL A 114 4.63 -0.42 -21.43
CA VAL A 114 3.67 -1.36 -20.85
C VAL A 114 2.26 -0.90 -21.21
N THR A 115 1.38 -1.84 -21.56
CA THR A 115 0.00 -1.52 -21.93
C THR A 115 -0.83 -1.10 -20.70
N HIS A 116 -1.90 -0.34 -20.92
CA HIS A 116 -2.83 0.04 -19.85
C HIS A 116 -3.53 -1.17 -19.22
N GLU A 117 -3.74 -2.26 -19.97
CA GLU A 117 -4.33 -3.50 -19.47
C GLU A 117 -3.39 -4.20 -18.48
N GLU A 118 -2.11 -4.34 -18.85
CA GLU A 118 -1.09 -4.90 -17.95
C GLU A 118 -0.96 -4.07 -16.66
N GLN A 119 -0.97 -2.74 -16.76
CA GLN A 119 -0.94 -1.84 -15.59
C GLN A 119 -2.12 -2.08 -14.62
N ARG A 120 -3.34 -2.24 -15.14
CA ARG A 120 -4.53 -2.52 -14.30
C ARG A 120 -4.46 -3.89 -13.65
N ALA A 121 -4.09 -4.92 -14.41
CA ALA A 121 -3.95 -6.28 -13.89
C ALA A 121 -2.95 -6.34 -12.72
N TRP A 122 -1.88 -5.55 -12.77
CA TRP A 122 -0.92 -5.45 -11.68
C TRP A 122 -1.47 -4.77 -10.43
N ILE A 123 -2.25 -3.68 -10.57
CA ILE A 123 -2.92 -3.06 -9.42
C ILE A 123 -3.86 -4.04 -8.75
N GLU A 124 -4.67 -4.75 -9.54
CA GLU A 124 -5.61 -5.75 -9.04
C GLU A 124 -4.84 -6.84 -8.27
N THR A 125 -3.78 -7.38 -8.87
CA THR A 125 -2.90 -8.39 -8.24
C THR A 125 -2.32 -7.88 -6.91
N LEU A 126 -1.73 -6.68 -6.88
CA LEU A 126 -1.16 -6.12 -5.65
C LEU A 126 -2.22 -5.88 -4.58
N THR A 127 -3.42 -5.45 -4.98
CA THR A 127 -4.54 -5.21 -4.08
C THR A 127 -5.05 -6.52 -3.48
N GLU A 128 -5.13 -7.58 -4.28
CA GLU A 128 -5.49 -8.92 -3.82
C GLU A 128 -4.48 -9.49 -2.82
N GLU A 129 -3.18 -9.34 -3.09
CA GLU A 129 -2.12 -9.78 -2.18
C GLU A 129 -2.14 -8.99 -0.87
N LEU A 130 -2.34 -7.68 -0.93
CA LEU A 130 -2.49 -6.85 0.26
C LEU A 130 -3.72 -7.27 1.07
N ALA A 131 -4.86 -7.52 0.42
CA ALA A 131 -6.06 -7.98 1.08
C ALA A 131 -5.87 -9.37 1.71
N ALA A 132 -5.14 -10.27 1.05
CA ALA A 132 -4.78 -11.58 1.61
C ALA A 132 -3.91 -11.44 2.85
N LEU A 133 -2.89 -10.58 2.81
CA LEU A 133 -2.02 -10.30 3.95
C LEU A 133 -2.78 -9.68 5.12
N VAL A 134 -3.68 -8.73 4.85
CA VAL A 134 -4.53 -8.11 5.89
C VAL A 134 -5.41 -9.16 6.55
N ARG A 135 -6.10 -10.02 5.77
CA ARG A 135 -6.91 -11.10 6.34
C ARG A 135 -6.09 -12.09 7.18
N LEU A 136 -4.88 -12.42 6.73
CA LEU A 136 -3.97 -13.32 7.44
C LEU A 136 -3.51 -12.70 8.77
N THR A 137 -3.08 -11.44 8.73
CA THR A 137 -2.59 -10.74 9.91
C THR A 137 -3.70 -10.49 10.91
N GLU A 138 -4.92 -10.16 10.48
CA GLU A 138 -6.06 -9.96 11.38
C GLU A 138 -6.37 -11.21 12.22
N LYS A 139 -6.30 -12.39 11.60
CA LYS A 139 -6.53 -13.67 12.30
C LYS A 139 -5.50 -13.94 13.39
N MET A 140 -4.24 -13.59 13.15
CA MET A 140 -3.13 -14.00 14.03
C MET A 140 -2.66 -12.90 14.99
N ARG A 141 -2.69 -11.63 14.59
CA ARG A 141 -2.04 -10.52 15.33
C ARG A 141 -2.52 -10.42 16.76
N HIS A 142 -3.83 -10.53 17.01
CA HIS A 142 -4.39 -10.49 18.36
C HIS A 142 -3.84 -11.62 19.25
N ARG A 143 -3.77 -12.85 18.71
CA ARG A 143 -3.30 -14.03 19.46
C ARG A 143 -1.80 -14.00 19.73
N LEU A 144 -1.01 -13.58 18.73
CA LEU A 144 0.44 -13.46 18.86
C LEU A 144 0.84 -12.30 19.79
N SER A 145 0.11 -11.19 19.75
CA SER A 145 0.26 -10.08 20.69
C SER A 145 -0.08 -10.50 22.12
N ALA A 146 -1.17 -11.25 22.31
CA ALA A 146 -1.52 -11.82 23.61
C ALA A 146 -0.43 -12.77 24.13
N ALA A 147 0.10 -13.67 23.29
CA ALA A 147 1.22 -14.55 23.65
C ALA A 147 2.47 -13.76 24.09
N SER A 148 2.76 -12.64 23.44
CA SER A 148 3.86 -11.74 23.83
C SER A 148 3.62 -11.10 25.19
N ALA A 149 2.39 -10.64 25.47
CA ALA A 149 2.02 -10.11 26.78
C ALA A 149 2.10 -11.18 27.89
N TYR A 150 1.64 -12.40 27.60
CA TYR A 150 1.75 -13.53 28.53
C TYR A 150 3.20 -13.91 28.80
N ASN A 151 4.10 -13.84 27.80
CA ASN A 151 5.52 -14.07 27.99
C ASN A 151 6.15 -13.06 28.98
N ALA A 152 5.74 -11.79 28.94
CA ALA A 152 6.20 -10.81 29.93
C ALA A 152 5.78 -11.18 31.36
N ILE A 153 4.54 -11.63 31.55
CA ILE A 153 4.05 -12.08 32.87
C ILE A 153 4.76 -13.37 33.30
N PHE A 154 4.88 -14.34 32.40
CA PHE A 154 5.60 -15.60 32.62
C PHE A 154 7.04 -15.34 33.09
N ARG A 155 7.79 -14.46 32.41
CA ARG A 155 9.16 -14.08 32.79
C ARG A 155 9.22 -13.47 34.19
N ASP A 156 8.30 -12.56 34.52
CA ASP A 156 8.22 -11.99 35.87
C ASP A 156 7.95 -13.10 36.91
N ARG A 157 7.00 -14.00 36.65
CA ARG A 157 6.68 -15.09 37.59
C ARG A 157 7.82 -16.07 37.77
N VAL A 158 8.48 -16.49 36.71
CA VAL A 158 9.67 -17.34 36.76
C VAL A 158 10.78 -16.66 37.56
N SER A 159 11.08 -15.38 37.29
CA SER A 159 12.12 -14.64 38.03
C SER A 159 11.82 -14.56 39.53
N ARG A 160 10.54 -14.36 39.89
CA ARG A 160 10.11 -14.29 41.28
C ARG A 160 10.08 -15.64 41.98
N LEU A 161 10.16 -16.76 41.26
CA LEU A 161 10.33 -18.08 41.88
C LEU A 161 11.64 -18.15 42.66
N ARG A 162 12.63 -17.30 42.29
CA ARG A 162 13.96 -17.20 42.91
C ARG A 162 14.61 -18.57 42.99
N GLU A 163 14.66 -19.22 41.83
CA GLU A 163 15.22 -20.54 41.71
C GLU A 163 16.73 -20.52 41.97
N LYS A 164 17.18 -21.50 42.72
CA LYS A 164 18.58 -21.90 42.81
C LYS A 164 18.69 -23.27 42.17
N SER A 165 19.57 -23.40 41.19
CA SER A 165 19.88 -24.70 40.61
C SER A 165 20.35 -25.65 41.71
N GLY A 166 19.62 -26.75 41.91
CA GLY A 166 20.08 -27.83 42.77
C GLY A 166 21.19 -28.62 42.08
N GLU A 167 22.01 -29.33 42.85
CA GLU A 167 23.16 -30.08 42.33
C GLU A 167 22.77 -31.22 41.37
N ALA A 168 21.51 -31.69 41.39
CA ALA A 168 21.07 -32.89 40.67
C ALA A 168 20.02 -32.68 39.56
N CYS A 169 19.37 -31.51 39.47
CA CYS A 169 18.26 -31.29 38.54
C CYS A 169 18.35 -29.89 37.88
N GLN A 170 17.92 -29.80 36.62
CA GLN A 170 17.80 -28.51 35.93
C GLN A 170 16.60 -27.73 36.50
N ALA A 171 16.78 -26.43 36.72
CA ALA A 171 15.73 -25.54 37.22
C ALA A 171 14.50 -25.46 36.28
N ILE A 172 13.30 -25.31 36.85
CA ILE A 172 12.03 -25.28 36.09
C ILE A 172 12.02 -24.09 35.13
N GLY A 173 12.44 -22.91 35.60
CA GLY A 173 12.52 -21.71 34.78
C GLY A 173 13.43 -21.88 33.57
N ALA A 174 14.61 -22.49 33.75
CA ALA A 174 15.54 -22.74 32.65
C ALA A 174 14.94 -23.67 31.58
N PHE A 175 14.26 -24.75 32.00
CA PHE A 175 13.58 -25.65 31.10
C PHE A 175 12.42 -24.97 30.36
N LEU A 176 11.56 -24.24 31.08
CA LEU A 176 10.42 -23.57 30.48
C LEU A 176 10.84 -22.44 29.53
N HIS A 177 11.90 -21.68 29.83
CA HIS A 177 12.48 -20.73 28.89
C HIS A 177 12.93 -21.41 27.59
N PHE A 178 13.64 -22.54 27.68
CA PHE A 178 14.06 -23.29 26.51
C PHE A 178 12.88 -23.76 25.65
N ARG A 179 11.74 -24.09 26.27
CA ARG A 179 10.53 -24.54 25.59
C ARG A 179 9.71 -23.40 24.97
N VAL A 180 9.64 -22.25 25.62
CA VAL A 180 8.77 -21.12 25.24
C VAL A 180 9.45 -20.14 24.28
N ASP A 181 10.73 -19.85 24.52
CA ASP A 181 11.46 -18.81 23.78
C ASP A 181 11.49 -19.01 22.26
N PRO A 182 11.64 -20.23 21.70
CA PRO A 182 11.59 -20.44 20.26
C PRO A 182 10.23 -20.05 19.64
N SER A 183 9.13 -20.34 20.34
CA SER A 183 7.78 -20.01 19.88
C SER A 183 7.55 -18.50 19.89
N ILE A 184 7.97 -17.81 20.95
CA ILE A 184 7.87 -16.34 21.03
C ILE A 184 8.65 -15.67 19.90
N ARG A 185 9.92 -16.06 19.68
CA ARG A 185 10.72 -15.53 18.57
C ARG A 185 10.06 -15.77 17.22
N SER A 186 9.42 -16.93 17.05
CA SER A 186 8.68 -17.27 15.83
C SER A 186 7.46 -16.38 15.61
N TYR A 187 6.72 -16.08 16.67
CA TYR A 187 5.56 -15.19 16.64
C TYR A 187 5.94 -13.74 16.35
N GLU A 188 6.98 -13.23 17.00
CA GLU A 188 7.53 -11.90 16.77
C GLU A 188 7.99 -11.75 15.31
N ASN A 189 8.75 -12.73 14.81
CA ASN A 189 9.23 -12.75 13.43
C ASN A 189 8.08 -12.76 12.41
N PHE A 190 6.98 -13.47 12.70
CA PHE A 190 5.80 -13.47 11.83
C PHE A 190 5.15 -12.09 11.72
N VAL A 191 4.98 -11.41 12.87
CA VAL A 191 4.39 -10.06 12.90
C VAL A 191 5.30 -9.08 12.15
N GLU A 192 6.59 -9.11 12.43
CA GLU A 192 7.59 -8.26 11.78
C GLU A 192 7.61 -8.47 10.25
N ARG A 193 7.69 -9.72 9.81
CA ARG A 193 7.68 -10.05 8.37
C ARG A 193 6.39 -9.58 7.69
N ALA A 194 5.25 -9.76 8.33
CA ALA A 194 4.00 -9.29 7.78
C ALA A 194 3.93 -7.76 7.67
N ASP A 195 4.45 -7.04 8.67
CA ASP A 195 4.51 -5.56 8.65
C ASP A 195 5.47 -5.05 7.57
N VAL A 196 6.65 -5.67 7.42
CA VAL A 196 7.60 -5.36 6.33
C VAL A 196 6.95 -5.61 4.97
N LEU A 197 6.28 -6.75 4.78
CA LEU A 197 5.64 -7.09 3.52
C LEU A 197 4.50 -6.12 3.17
N ALA A 198 3.71 -5.71 4.17
CA ALA A 198 2.67 -4.70 3.99
C ALA A 198 3.26 -3.36 3.54
N GLY A 199 4.36 -2.93 4.15
CA GLY A 199 5.09 -1.73 3.74
C GLY A 199 5.62 -1.80 2.31
N GLN A 200 6.18 -2.95 1.90
CA GLN A 200 6.64 -3.19 0.53
C GLN A 200 5.49 -3.13 -0.48
N LEU A 201 4.38 -3.82 -0.21
CA LEU A 201 3.18 -3.81 -1.07
C LEU A 201 2.62 -2.40 -1.25
N ASN A 202 2.49 -1.63 -0.16
CA ASN A 202 2.02 -0.25 -0.21
C ASN A 202 2.97 0.65 -1.03
N SER A 203 4.28 0.45 -0.90
CA SER A 203 5.27 1.21 -1.67
C SER A 203 5.18 0.89 -3.16
N LEU A 204 5.07 -0.40 -3.53
CA LEU A 204 4.90 -0.83 -4.92
C LEU A 204 3.60 -0.29 -5.53
N ALA A 205 2.49 -0.35 -4.79
CA ALA A 205 1.21 0.22 -5.23
C ALA A 205 1.31 1.74 -5.44
N GLY A 206 2.01 2.47 -4.55
CA GLY A 206 2.25 3.90 -4.67
C GLY A 206 3.09 4.27 -5.90
N MET A 207 4.16 3.52 -6.18
CA MET A 207 5.00 3.72 -7.37
C MET A 207 4.21 3.46 -8.67
N LEU A 208 3.41 2.39 -8.71
CA LEU A 208 2.60 2.06 -9.88
C LEU A 208 1.54 3.14 -10.14
N ARG A 209 0.88 3.63 -9.09
CA ARG A 209 -0.05 4.77 -9.19
C ARG A 209 0.62 6.01 -9.75
N THR A 210 1.78 6.38 -9.20
CA THR A 210 2.56 7.54 -9.67
C THR A 210 2.91 7.42 -11.15
N ARG A 211 3.33 6.23 -11.61
CA ARG A 211 3.65 5.99 -13.02
C ARG A 211 2.43 6.11 -13.94
N ILE A 212 1.27 5.63 -13.50
CA ILE A 212 0.01 5.77 -14.25
C ILE A 212 -0.36 7.25 -14.37
N ASP A 213 -0.27 7.99 -13.26
CA ASP A 213 -0.58 9.43 -13.25
C ASP A 213 0.33 10.19 -14.22
N LEU A 214 1.64 9.88 -14.24
CA LEU A 214 2.59 10.44 -15.20
C LEU A 214 2.27 10.06 -16.67
N ALA A 215 1.91 8.80 -16.93
CA ALA A 215 1.57 8.36 -18.29
C ALA A 215 0.30 9.06 -18.83
N VAL A 216 -0.68 9.32 -17.95
CA VAL A 216 -1.88 10.10 -18.28
C VAL A 216 -1.52 11.57 -18.55
N GLU A 217 -0.63 12.15 -17.76
CA GLU A 217 -0.16 13.52 -17.96
C GLU A 217 0.59 13.69 -19.28
N GLU A 218 1.50 12.76 -19.62
CA GLU A 218 2.19 12.73 -20.92
C GLU A 218 1.21 12.61 -22.09
N GLN A 219 0.18 11.78 -21.97
CA GLN A 219 -0.86 11.64 -22.98
C GLN A 219 -1.65 12.95 -23.15
N ASN A 220 -2.00 13.61 -22.05
CA ASN A 220 -2.69 14.91 -22.08
C ASN A 220 -1.83 16.00 -22.72
N LEU A 221 -0.54 16.06 -22.39
CA LEU A 221 0.40 17.00 -23.01
C LEU A 221 0.53 16.77 -24.52
N ALA A 222 0.66 15.50 -24.95
CA ALA A 222 0.71 15.16 -26.37
C ALA A 222 -0.60 15.55 -27.10
N LEU A 223 -1.75 15.35 -26.46
CA LEU A 223 -3.04 15.75 -27.00
C LEU A 223 -3.11 17.28 -27.16
N LEU A 224 -2.73 18.05 -26.14
CA LEU A 224 -2.70 19.51 -26.19
C LEU A 224 -1.77 20.03 -27.30
N GLN A 225 -0.57 19.45 -27.45
CA GLN A 225 0.34 19.79 -28.55
C GLN A 225 -0.28 19.50 -29.93
N SER A 226 -0.98 18.38 -30.08
CA SER A 226 -1.69 18.06 -31.33
C SER A 226 -2.84 19.04 -31.62
N MET A 227 -3.51 19.53 -30.58
CA MET A 227 -4.56 20.55 -30.69
C MET A 227 -3.97 21.90 -31.10
N GLU A 228 -2.86 22.33 -30.49
CA GLU A 228 -2.17 23.56 -30.86
C GLU A 228 -1.73 23.53 -32.33
N MET A 229 -1.14 22.42 -32.78
CA MET A 229 -0.73 22.26 -34.17
C MET A 229 -1.93 22.34 -35.14
N ARG A 230 -3.03 21.65 -34.80
CA ARG A 230 -4.27 21.71 -35.61
C ARG A 230 -4.86 23.12 -35.64
N ALA A 231 -4.94 23.80 -34.50
CA ALA A 231 -5.45 25.16 -34.41
C ALA A 231 -4.60 26.14 -35.24
N ARG A 232 -3.26 26.00 -35.18
CA ARG A 232 -2.34 26.80 -36.00
C ARG A 232 -2.54 26.56 -37.49
N LEU A 233 -2.71 25.31 -37.91
CA LEU A 233 -3.01 24.99 -39.32
C LEU A 233 -4.35 25.56 -39.75
N GLN A 234 -5.38 25.46 -38.91
CA GLN A 234 -6.70 26.05 -39.17
C GLN A 234 -6.60 27.58 -39.32
N PHE A 235 -5.84 28.25 -38.46
CA PHE A 235 -5.60 29.69 -38.56
C PHE A 235 -4.90 30.07 -39.88
N LEU A 236 -3.89 29.31 -40.30
CA LEU A 236 -3.20 29.55 -41.58
C LEU A 236 -4.13 29.32 -42.77
N LEU A 237 -4.90 28.23 -42.78
CA LEU A 237 -5.86 27.94 -43.84
C LEU A 237 -6.92 29.05 -43.94
N GLN A 238 -7.48 29.48 -42.81
CA GLN A 238 -8.43 30.59 -42.78
C GLN A 238 -7.81 31.86 -43.37
N ARG A 239 -6.58 32.22 -42.96
CA ARG A 239 -5.88 33.39 -43.48
C ARG A 239 -5.60 33.30 -44.99
N THR A 240 -5.27 32.12 -45.50
CA THR A 240 -5.08 31.93 -46.95
C THR A 240 -6.39 32.12 -47.72
N VAL A 241 -7.52 31.59 -47.21
CA VAL A 241 -8.85 31.80 -47.81
C VAL A 241 -9.26 33.27 -47.75
N GLU A 242 -9.00 33.95 -46.63
CA GLU A 242 -9.26 35.38 -46.50
C GLU A 242 -8.51 36.20 -47.56
N SER A 243 -7.23 35.88 -47.82
CA SER A 243 -6.45 36.57 -48.86
C SER A 243 -6.99 36.35 -50.27
N LEU A 244 -7.48 35.14 -50.57
CA LEU A 244 -8.09 34.83 -51.85
C LEU A 244 -9.43 35.55 -52.04
N SER A 245 -10.22 35.69 -50.97
CA SER A 245 -11.51 36.38 -51.01
C SER A 245 -11.39 37.84 -51.46
N VAL A 246 -10.31 38.53 -51.06
CA VAL A 246 -10.04 39.91 -51.47
C VAL A 246 -9.87 40.02 -52.98
N ILE A 247 -9.16 39.07 -53.60
CA ILE A 247 -8.95 39.04 -55.05
C ILE A 247 -10.28 38.82 -55.78
N VAL A 248 -11.08 37.84 -55.31
CA VAL A 248 -12.39 37.51 -55.90
C VAL A 248 -13.35 38.71 -55.81
N ILE A 249 -13.47 39.34 -54.63
CA ILE A 249 -14.30 40.53 -54.42
C ILE A 249 -13.84 41.68 -55.32
N ALA A 250 -12.54 41.95 -55.38
CA ALA A 250 -11.99 43.02 -56.21
C ALA A 250 -12.27 42.81 -57.70
N TYR A 251 -12.15 41.57 -58.20
CA TYR A 251 -12.48 41.21 -59.57
C TYR A 251 -13.96 41.45 -59.88
N TYR A 252 -14.87 40.95 -59.04
CA TYR A 252 -16.31 41.14 -59.23
C TYR A 252 -16.73 42.60 -59.14
N LEU A 253 -16.20 43.37 -58.18
CA LEU A 253 -16.48 44.81 -58.05
C LEU A 253 -16.00 45.59 -59.27
N THR A 254 -14.80 45.29 -59.77
CA THR A 254 -14.25 45.94 -60.95
C THR A 254 -15.08 45.61 -62.19
N GLY A 255 -15.49 44.34 -62.35
CA GLY A 255 -16.37 43.93 -63.44
C GLY A 255 -17.72 44.64 -63.39
N LEU A 256 -18.34 44.72 -62.21
CA LEU A 256 -19.62 45.41 -62.02
C LEU A 256 -19.51 46.91 -62.32
N ALA A 257 -18.45 47.57 -61.85
CA ALA A 257 -18.19 48.97 -62.14
C ALA A 257 -17.96 49.21 -63.64
N GLY A 258 -17.29 48.29 -64.34
CA GLY A 258 -17.12 48.36 -65.79
C GLY A 258 -18.44 48.38 -66.55
N TYR A 259 -19.43 47.57 -66.14
CA TYR A 259 -20.77 47.62 -66.74
C TYR A 259 -21.47 48.97 -66.49
N VAL A 260 -21.32 49.52 -65.28
CA VAL A 260 -21.87 50.84 -64.93
C VAL A 260 -21.23 51.95 -65.77
N PHE A 261 -19.90 51.95 -65.92
CA PHE A 261 -19.20 52.94 -66.75
C PHE A 261 -19.58 52.81 -68.23
N THR A 262 -19.74 51.59 -68.74
CA THR A 262 -20.18 51.37 -70.12
C THR A 262 -21.58 51.94 -70.34
N GLY A 263 -22.51 51.70 -69.41
CA GLY A 263 -23.83 52.33 -69.44
C GLY A 263 -23.75 53.87 -69.41
N MET A 264 -22.90 54.45 -68.56
CA MET A 264 -22.72 55.92 -68.50
C MET A 264 -22.10 56.52 -69.76
N GLU A 265 -21.24 55.78 -70.46
CA GLU A 265 -20.68 56.16 -71.76
C GLU A 265 -21.79 56.17 -72.84
N ASP A 266 -22.67 55.16 -72.85
CA ASP A 266 -23.83 55.11 -73.76
C ASP A 266 -24.83 56.27 -73.52
N PHE A 267 -24.96 56.74 -72.27
CA PHE A 267 -25.74 57.93 -71.91
C PHE A 267 -25.00 59.28 -72.14
N GLY A 268 -23.73 59.24 -72.57
CA GLY A 268 -22.92 60.42 -72.90
C GLY A 268 -22.35 61.18 -71.70
N TRP A 269 -22.36 60.59 -70.50
CA TRP A 269 -21.88 61.26 -69.27
C TRP A 269 -20.37 61.17 -69.06
N ILE A 270 -19.72 60.17 -69.67
CA ILE A 270 -18.28 59.96 -69.60
C ILE A 270 -17.72 59.60 -70.98
N SER A 271 -16.43 59.88 -71.19
CA SER A 271 -15.71 59.44 -72.39
C SER A 271 -14.70 58.36 -72.02
N HIS A 272 -14.57 57.31 -72.85
CA HIS A 272 -13.61 56.20 -72.70
C HIS A 272 -13.83 55.35 -71.42
N SER A 273 -14.92 54.60 -71.33
CA SER A 273 -15.26 53.69 -70.19
C SER A 273 -14.10 52.79 -69.75
N LYS A 274 -13.28 52.34 -70.70
CA LYS A 274 -12.11 51.48 -70.42
C LYS A 274 -11.06 52.14 -69.50
N THR A 275 -10.88 53.46 -69.61
CA THR A 275 -9.90 54.20 -68.78
C THR A 275 -10.38 54.34 -67.34
N TRP A 276 -11.67 54.61 -67.15
CA TRP A 276 -12.31 54.64 -65.84
C TRP A 276 -12.32 53.28 -65.16
N THR A 277 -12.60 52.22 -65.93
CA THR A 277 -12.54 50.83 -65.42
C THR A 277 -11.13 50.46 -64.94
N ALA A 278 -10.08 50.84 -65.69
CA ALA A 278 -8.70 50.61 -65.28
C ALA A 278 -8.33 51.40 -64.01
N GLY A 279 -8.78 52.65 -63.90
CA GLY A 279 -8.60 53.47 -62.70
C GLY A 279 -9.33 52.94 -61.47
N PHE A 280 -10.42 52.18 -61.66
CA PHE A 280 -11.20 51.60 -60.58
C PHE A 280 -10.59 50.32 -59.97
N VAL A 281 -9.70 49.62 -60.68
CA VAL A 281 -9.01 48.41 -60.17
C VAL A 281 -8.39 48.60 -58.76
N PRO A 282 -7.55 49.62 -58.50
CA PRO A 282 -7.00 49.84 -57.16
C PRO A 282 -8.06 50.19 -56.11
N VAL A 283 -9.15 50.84 -56.52
CA VAL A 283 -10.29 51.16 -55.64
C VAL A 283 -11.05 49.89 -55.26
N GLY A 284 -11.32 49.01 -56.22
CA GLY A 284 -11.95 47.70 -55.99
C GLY A 284 -11.14 46.82 -55.04
N LEU A 285 -9.80 46.80 -55.19
CA LEU A 285 -8.90 46.13 -54.25
C LEU A 285 -8.96 46.72 -52.85
N LEU A 286 -8.95 48.05 -52.71
CA LEU A 286 -9.03 48.72 -51.42
C LEU A 286 -10.37 48.43 -50.73
N ILE A 287 -11.48 48.45 -51.47
CA ILE A 287 -12.81 48.07 -50.97
C ILE A 287 -12.82 46.61 -50.51
N GLY A 288 -12.24 45.69 -51.30
CA GLY A 288 -12.10 44.28 -50.91
C GLY A 288 -11.35 44.13 -49.58
N ILE A 289 -10.18 44.77 -49.45
CA ILE A 289 -9.36 44.74 -48.22
C ILE A 289 -10.14 45.30 -47.02
N VAL A 290 -10.81 46.45 -47.18
CA VAL A 290 -11.57 47.08 -46.10
C VAL A 290 -12.75 46.21 -45.67
N THR A 291 -13.45 45.61 -46.63
CA THR A 291 -14.62 44.75 -46.37
C THR A 291 -14.21 43.50 -45.60
N THR A 292 -13.19 42.77 -46.07
CA THR A 292 -12.68 41.57 -45.37
C THR A 292 -12.14 41.92 -43.98
N ARG A 293 -11.41 43.04 -43.83
CA ARG A 293 -10.94 43.51 -42.50
C ARG A 293 -12.08 43.90 -41.58
N ARG A 294 -13.17 44.50 -42.09
CA ARG A 294 -14.32 44.90 -41.28
C ARG A 294 -15.10 43.69 -40.79
N VAL A 295 -15.30 42.69 -41.64
CA VAL A 295 -15.94 41.42 -41.27
C VAL A 295 -15.11 40.68 -40.23
N HIS A 296 -13.80 40.58 -40.42
CA HIS A 296 -12.91 39.93 -39.44
C HIS A 296 -12.98 40.62 -38.07
N ARG A 297 -12.94 41.96 -38.03
CA ARG A 297 -13.10 42.72 -36.77
C ARG A 297 -14.48 42.57 -36.12
N MET A 298 -15.53 42.26 -36.87
CA MET A 298 -16.86 41.98 -36.31
C MET A 298 -16.87 40.61 -35.63
N LEU A 299 -16.32 39.59 -36.30
CA LEU A 299 -16.20 38.24 -35.75
C LEU A 299 -15.29 38.19 -34.51
N GLU A 300 -14.16 38.92 -34.51
CA GLU A 300 -13.30 39.04 -33.32
C GLU A 300 -14.02 39.72 -32.14
N ARG A 301 -14.92 40.67 -32.41
CA ARG A 301 -15.70 41.35 -31.36
C ARG A 301 -16.83 40.48 -30.81
N GLU A 302 -17.45 39.64 -31.65
CA GLU A 302 -18.47 38.69 -31.21
C GLU A 302 -17.84 37.52 -30.44
N GLY A 303 -16.68 37.02 -30.86
CA GLY A 303 -15.92 36.01 -30.12
C GLY A 303 -15.53 36.48 -28.71
N LYS A 304 -15.06 37.73 -28.57
CA LYS A 304 -14.76 38.32 -27.27
C LYS A 304 -15.97 38.51 -26.35
N LYS A 305 -17.16 38.76 -26.92
CA LYS A 305 -18.41 38.88 -26.15
C LYS A 305 -18.94 37.53 -25.64
N ALA A 306 -18.58 36.43 -26.29
CA ALA A 306 -18.97 35.09 -25.87
C ALA A 306 -18.06 34.48 -24.78
N GLU A 307 -16.84 35.02 -24.60
CA GLU A 307 -15.87 34.61 -23.56
C GLU A 307 -15.97 35.43 -22.27
N GLU A 308 -16.71 36.55 -22.24
CA GLU A 308 -17.06 37.24 -21.00
C GLU A 308 -18.26 36.50 -20.36
N PRO A 309 -18.10 35.82 -19.21
CA PRO A 309 -19.25 35.28 -18.51
C PRO A 309 -20.13 36.46 -18.06
N GLU A 310 -21.41 36.45 -18.43
CA GLU A 310 -22.40 37.31 -17.77
C GLU A 310 -22.27 37.08 -16.26
N GLY A 311 -21.92 38.15 -15.54
CA GLY A 311 -21.74 38.14 -14.08
C GLY A 311 -23.03 37.90 -13.32
#